data_AF-A0A2W6U679-F1
#
_entry.id   AF-A0A2W6U679-F1
#
_cell.length_a   1.000
_cell.length_b   1.000
_cell.length_c   1.000
_cell.angle_alpha   90.00
_cell.angle_beta   90.00
_cell.angle_gamma   90.00
#
_symmetry.space_group_name_H-M   'P 1'
#
loop_
_entity.id
_entity.type
_entity.pdbx_description
1 polymer ?
#
loop_
_entity_poly.entity_id
_entity_poly.type
_entity_poly.pdbx_seq_one_letter_code
_entity_poly.pdbx_strand_id
1 'polypeptide(L)'
;MIDWLAHAPALGAAVGVVFVPGLVVGLAARLRGLFLVAFAPVLSTAVFGLGSIVLAAAGIGWGPLSALTAVVVAAALAAVGVRLLRAPTAPRHGDSAGTRLLIVSIAAGAVLSTARLALYITDPTALSQTNDASFHLSALRFAVETGWASPFQITTVIGASSFYPSGWHLFAALVPAMTGDSVEV
;
A
#
# COMPACT_ATOMS: atom_id res chain seq x y z
N MET A 1 19.41 13.90 8.03
CA MET A 1 18.64 14.28 6.81
C MET A 1 19.23 13.66 5.55
N ILE A 2 20.55 13.69 5.35
CA ILE A 2 21.20 13.02 4.22
C ILE A 2 20.99 11.50 4.29
N ASP A 3 21.01 10.91 5.48
CA ASP A 3 20.77 9.46 5.67
C ASP A 3 19.36 9.05 5.26
N TRP A 4 18.36 9.91 5.51
CA TRP A 4 16.98 9.69 5.05
C TRP A 4 16.87 9.69 3.52
N LEU A 5 17.69 10.48 2.82
CA LEU A 5 17.72 10.49 1.36
C LEU A 5 18.30 9.19 0.79
N ALA A 6 19.18 8.49 1.53
CA ALA A 6 19.69 7.18 1.12
C ALA A 6 18.56 6.14 1.03
N HIS A 7 17.49 6.28 1.82
CA HIS A 7 16.30 5.42 1.80
C HIS A 7 15.20 5.90 0.82
N ALA A 8 15.48 6.91 -0.02
CA ALA A 8 14.52 7.39 -1.01
C ALA A 8 13.99 6.30 -1.96
N PRO A 9 14.77 5.29 -2.41
CA PRO A 9 14.24 4.19 -3.21
C PRO A 9 13.15 3.39 -2.50
N ALA A 10 13.35 3.03 -1.24
CA ALA A 10 12.37 2.29 -0.44
C ALA A 10 11.12 3.13 -0.16
N LEU A 11 11.27 4.42 0.14
CA LEU A 11 10.15 5.34 0.29
C LEU A 11 9.36 5.48 -1.02
N GLY A 12 10.05 5.61 -2.15
CA GLY A 12 9.44 5.67 -3.47
C GLY A 12 8.68 4.39 -3.83
N ALA A 13 9.28 3.22 -3.55
CA ALA A 13 8.63 1.93 -3.73
C ALA A 13 7.40 1.78 -2.84
N ALA A 14 7.47 2.18 -1.56
CA ALA A 14 6.33 2.16 -0.65
C ALA A 14 5.18 3.06 -1.14
N VAL A 15 5.47 4.30 -1.57
CA VAL A 15 4.48 5.19 -2.18
C VAL A 15 3.89 4.56 -3.45
N GLY A 16 4.73 3.97 -4.31
CA GLY A 16 4.29 3.29 -5.52
C GLY A 16 3.33 2.14 -5.21
N VAL A 17 3.71 1.25 -4.29
CA VAL A 17 2.92 0.08 -3.88
C VAL A 17 1.59 0.49 -3.22
N VAL A 18 1.55 1.61 -2.50
CA VAL A 18 0.30 2.13 -1.90
C VAL A 18 -0.61 2.79 -2.93
N PHE A 19 -0.08 3.55 -3.90
CA PHE A 19 -0.91 4.35 -4.81
C PHE A 19 -1.17 3.71 -6.17
N VAL A 20 -0.15 3.13 -6.81
CA VAL A 20 -0.22 2.66 -8.21
C VAL A 20 -1.33 1.62 -8.42
N PRO A 21 -1.52 0.59 -7.58
CA PRO A 21 -2.60 -0.39 -7.75
C PRO A 21 -3.98 0.27 -7.85
N GLY A 22 -4.30 1.14 -6.90
CA GLY A 22 -5.57 1.85 -6.86
C GLY A 22 -5.71 2.92 -7.93
N LEU A 23 -4.62 3.54 -8.39
CA LEU A 23 -4.65 4.41 -9.57
C LEU A 23 -5.04 3.62 -10.82
N VAL A 24 -4.47 2.44 -11.02
CA VAL A 24 -4.81 1.56 -12.17
C VAL A 24 -6.27 1.15 -12.12
N VAL A 25 -6.74 0.66 -10.97
CA VAL A 25 -8.14 0.25 -10.79
C VAL A 25 -9.10 1.44 -10.89
N GLY A 26 -8.75 2.58 -10.30
CA GLY A 26 -9.54 3.80 -10.38
C GLY A 26 -9.66 4.36 -11.79
N LEU A 27 -8.57 4.30 -12.58
CA LEU A 27 -8.59 4.66 -14.00
C LEU A 27 -9.50 3.72 -14.81
N ALA A 28 -9.42 2.41 -14.55
CA ALA A 28 -10.32 1.42 -15.16
C ALA A 28 -11.79 1.67 -14.77
N ALA A 29 -12.02 2.15 -13.54
CA ALA A 29 -13.32 2.62 -13.05
C ALA A 29 -13.73 4.02 -13.55
N ARG A 30 -12.95 4.65 -14.45
CA ARG A 30 -13.17 6.00 -15.00
C ARG A 30 -13.16 7.13 -13.96
N LEU A 31 -12.51 6.94 -12.81
CA LEU A 31 -12.22 8.01 -11.86
C LEU A 31 -11.19 8.99 -12.45
N ARG A 32 -11.27 10.25 -12.03
CA ARG A 32 -10.41 11.33 -12.55
C ARG A 32 -10.06 12.36 -11.48
N GLY A 33 -8.98 13.10 -11.72
CA GLY A 33 -8.57 14.24 -10.91
C GLY A 33 -8.33 13.87 -9.45
N LEU A 34 -8.79 14.73 -8.55
CA LEU A 34 -8.61 14.55 -7.11
C LEU A 34 -9.23 13.25 -6.59
N PHE A 35 -10.40 12.84 -7.10
CA PHE A 35 -11.04 11.59 -6.68
C PHE A 35 -10.18 10.37 -6.99
N LEU A 36 -9.53 10.33 -8.16
CA LEU A 36 -8.65 9.22 -8.52
C LEU A 36 -7.48 9.09 -7.53
N VAL A 37 -6.83 10.22 -7.20
CA VAL A 37 -5.68 10.23 -6.29
C VAL A 37 -6.11 9.96 -4.85
N ALA A 38 -7.23 10.53 -4.41
CA ALA A 38 -7.73 10.37 -3.04
C ALA A 38 -8.19 8.93 -2.74
N PHE A 39 -8.84 8.28 -3.71
CA PHE A 39 -9.30 6.90 -3.54
C PHE A 39 -8.25 5.84 -3.87
N ALA A 40 -7.13 6.20 -4.50
CA ALA A 40 -6.06 5.27 -4.83
C ALA A 40 -5.61 4.38 -3.66
N PRO A 41 -5.19 4.90 -2.49
CA PRO A 41 -4.76 4.03 -1.37
C PRO A 41 -5.89 3.14 -0.84
N VAL A 42 -7.15 3.60 -0.89
CA VAL A 42 -8.33 2.82 -0.47
C VAL A 42 -8.54 1.65 -1.42
N LEU A 43 -8.49 1.90 -2.73
CA LEU A 43 -8.62 0.88 -3.75
C LEU A 43 -7.47 -0.12 -3.69
N SER A 44 -6.23 0.33 -3.51
CA SER A 44 -5.09 -0.58 -3.32
C SER A 44 -5.30 -1.51 -2.12
N THR A 45 -5.76 -0.95 -0.99
CA THR A 45 -6.03 -1.73 0.23
C THR A 45 -7.13 -2.77 0.00
N ALA A 46 -8.21 -2.40 -0.70
CA ALA A 46 -9.28 -3.34 -1.04
C ALA A 46 -8.78 -4.47 -1.96
N VAL A 47 -8.01 -4.12 -3.00
CA VAL A 47 -7.47 -5.08 -3.97
C VAL A 47 -6.52 -6.05 -3.28
N PHE A 48 -5.58 -5.56 -2.47
CA PHE A 48 -4.60 -6.42 -1.81
C PHE A 48 -5.22 -7.21 -0.66
N GLY A 49 -6.10 -6.59 0.13
CA GLY A 49 -6.82 -7.29 1.20
C GLY A 49 -7.64 -8.45 0.66
N LEU A 50 -8.54 -8.20 -0.30
CA LEU A 50 -9.37 -9.25 -0.89
C LEU A 50 -8.55 -10.24 -1.72
N GLY A 51 -7.59 -9.74 -2.51
CA GLY A 51 -6.71 -10.56 -3.34
C GLY A 51 -5.91 -11.54 -2.50
N SER A 52 -5.32 -11.10 -1.39
CA SER A 52 -4.56 -11.97 -0.49
C SER A 52 -5.41 -13.07 0.13
N ILE A 53 -6.68 -12.80 0.46
CA ILE A 53 -7.60 -13.82 0.99
C ILE A 53 -7.90 -14.87 -0.08
N VAL A 54 -8.22 -14.44 -1.30
CA VAL A 54 -8.52 -15.35 -2.42
C VAL A 54 -7.31 -16.20 -2.79
N LEU A 55 -6.13 -15.59 -2.88
CA LEU A 55 -4.88 -16.28 -3.19
C LEU A 55 -4.48 -17.26 -2.09
N ALA A 56 -4.62 -16.87 -0.82
CA ALA A 56 -4.37 -17.75 0.31
C ALA A 56 -5.29 -18.97 0.29
N ALA A 57 -6.59 -18.79 -0.01
CA ALA A 57 -7.54 -19.88 -0.15
C ALA A 57 -7.17 -20.84 -1.31
N ALA A 58 -6.49 -20.32 -2.35
CA ALA A 58 -5.97 -21.11 -3.46
C ALA A 58 -4.57 -21.71 -3.19
N GLY A 59 -4.00 -21.52 -2.00
CA GLY A 59 -2.65 -21.98 -1.65
C GLY A 59 -1.52 -21.21 -2.35
N ILE A 60 -1.79 -20.02 -2.88
CA ILE A 60 -0.82 -19.18 -3.58
C ILE A 60 -0.23 -18.16 -2.60
N GLY A 61 1.10 -18.15 -2.48
CA GLY A 61 1.82 -17.19 -1.64
C GLY A 61 1.70 -15.76 -2.16
N TRP A 62 1.70 -14.80 -1.22
CA TRP A 62 1.73 -13.37 -1.51
C TRP A 62 3.13 -12.91 -1.94
N GLY A 63 3.20 -12.21 -3.07
CA GLY A 63 4.43 -11.60 -3.59
C GLY A 63 4.15 -10.68 -4.78
N PRO A 64 5.18 -10.14 -5.44
CA PRO A 64 5.00 -9.15 -6.52
C PRO A 64 4.12 -9.64 -7.67
N LEU A 65 4.29 -10.90 -8.09
CA LEU A 65 3.50 -11.47 -9.18
C LEU A 65 2.03 -11.66 -8.78
N SER A 66 1.77 -12.21 -7.60
CA SER A 66 0.40 -12.43 -7.13
C SER A 66 -0.33 -11.10 -6.88
N ALA A 67 0.38 -10.09 -6.36
CA ALA A 67 -0.12 -8.74 -6.21
C ALA A 67 -0.46 -8.12 -7.58
N LEU A 68 0.44 -8.23 -8.56
CA LEU A 68 0.19 -7.76 -9.93
C LEU A 68 -1.05 -8.45 -10.54
N THR A 69 -1.18 -9.76 -10.38
CA THR A 69 -2.36 -10.51 -10.83
C THR A 69 -3.64 -9.97 -10.18
N ALA A 70 -3.64 -9.72 -8.86
CA ALA A 70 -4.78 -9.15 -8.17
C ALA A 70 -5.16 -7.77 -8.74
N VAL A 71 -4.19 -6.91 -9.03
CA VAL A 71 -4.42 -5.60 -9.66
C VAL A 71 -5.03 -5.75 -11.06
N VAL A 72 -4.46 -6.61 -11.90
CA VAL A 72 -4.95 -6.83 -13.27
C VAL A 72 -6.38 -7.35 -13.26
N VAL A 73 -6.69 -8.32 -12.40
CA VAL A 73 -8.06 -8.86 -12.25
C VAL A 73 -9.01 -7.77 -11.77
N ALA A 74 -8.65 -7.02 -10.72
CA ALA A 74 -9.49 -5.96 -10.20
C ALA A 74 -9.74 -4.85 -11.23
N ALA A 75 -8.72 -4.45 -11.99
CA ALA A 75 -8.85 -3.46 -13.05
C ALA A 75 -9.74 -3.96 -14.19
N ALA A 76 -9.61 -5.23 -14.58
CA ALA A 76 -10.49 -5.84 -15.58
C ALA A 76 -11.95 -5.86 -15.09
N LEU A 77 -12.20 -6.27 -13.85
CA LEU A 77 -13.54 -6.28 -13.24
C LEU A 77 -14.12 -4.86 -13.17
N ALA A 78 -13.34 -3.85 -12.79
CA ALA A 78 -13.76 -2.47 -12.77
C ALA A 78 -14.15 -1.97 -14.18
N ALA A 79 -13.33 -2.28 -15.20
CA ALA A 79 -13.60 -1.89 -16.59
C ALA A 79 -14.87 -2.56 -17.14
N VAL A 80 -15.09 -3.84 -16.84
CA VAL A 80 -16.32 -4.55 -17.21
C VAL A 80 -17.53 -3.96 -16.47
N GLY A 81 -17.44 -3.74 -15.17
CA GLY A 81 -18.50 -3.14 -14.36
C GLY A 81 -18.94 -1.78 -14.88
N VAL A 82 -17.98 -0.90 -15.22
CA VAL A 82 -18.27 0.40 -15.84
C VAL A 82 -19.03 0.27 -17.17
N ARG A 83 -18.67 -0.70 -18.02
CA ARG A 83 -19.35 -0.94 -19.30
C ARG A 83 -20.76 -1.47 -19.10
N LEU A 84 -20.94 -2.45 -18.21
CA LEU A 84 -22.23 -3.09 -17.94
C LEU A 84 -23.21 -2.10 -17.29
N LEU A 85 -22.75 -1.31 -16.33
CA LEU A 85 -23.57 -0.33 -15.62
C LEU A 85 -23.76 0.98 -16.39
N ARG A 86 -23.18 1.09 -17.60
CA ARG A 86 -23.17 2.33 -18.41
C ARG A 86 -22.72 3.54 -17.59
N ALA A 87 -21.76 3.34 -16.69
CA ALA A 87 -21.39 4.33 -15.70
C ALA A 87 -20.84 5.59 -16.39
N PRO A 88 -21.36 6.79 -16.04
CA PRO A 88 -20.86 8.03 -16.58
C PRO A 88 -19.42 8.27 -16.12
N THR A 89 -18.61 8.92 -16.95
CA THR A 89 -17.29 9.40 -16.52
C THR A 89 -17.47 10.49 -15.48
N ALA A 90 -16.74 10.41 -14.36
CA ALA A 90 -16.73 11.48 -13.38
C ALA A 90 -16.35 12.83 -14.04
N PRO A 91 -17.07 13.92 -13.76
CA PRO A 91 -16.73 15.23 -14.28
C PRO A 91 -15.31 15.62 -13.85
N ARG A 92 -14.55 16.22 -14.76
CA ARG A 92 -13.31 16.90 -14.40
C ARG A 92 -13.70 18.19 -13.69
N HIS A 93 -13.41 18.29 -12.39
CA HIS A 93 -13.48 19.56 -11.69
C HIS A 93 -12.32 20.42 -12.22
N GLY A 94 -12.64 21.64 -12.68
CA GLY A 94 -11.64 22.60 -13.17
C GLY A 94 -10.71 23.05 -12.05
N ASP A 95 -9.55 23.60 -12.41
CA ASP A 95 -8.57 24.14 -11.46
C ASP A 95 -9.12 25.37 -10.74
N SER A 96 -9.75 25.13 -9.58
CA SER A 96 -10.33 26.17 -8.74
C SER A 96 -9.31 26.63 -7.68
N ALA A 97 -9.47 27.87 -7.19
CA ALA A 97 -8.68 28.36 -6.05
C ALA A 97 -8.76 27.43 -4.83
N GLY A 98 -9.91 26.79 -4.61
CA GLY A 98 -10.10 25.78 -3.56
C GLY A 98 -9.28 24.51 -3.79
N THR A 99 -9.16 24.03 -5.04
CA THR A 99 -8.33 22.87 -5.38
C THR A 99 -6.85 23.15 -5.13
N ARG A 100 -6.37 24.34 -5.54
CA ARG A 100 -5.00 24.77 -5.27
C ARG A 100 -4.73 24.89 -3.77
N LEU A 101 -5.64 25.51 -3.02
CA LEU A 101 -5.52 25.63 -1.57
C LEU A 101 -5.44 24.25 -0.91
N LEU A 102 -6.29 23.31 -1.31
CA LEU A 102 -6.25 21.93 -0.80
C LEU A 102 -4.89 21.25 -1.08
N ILE A 103 -4.39 21.35 -2.32
CA ILE A 103 -3.09 20.77 -2.69
C ILE A 103 -1.96 21.37 -1.84
N VAL A 104 -1.95 22.70 -1.67
CA VAL A 104 -0.98 23.40 -0.84
C VAL A 104 -1.09 22.95 0.62
N SER A 105 -2.30 22.82 1.17
CA SER A 105 -2.51 22.34 2.54
C SER A 105 -2.03 20.90 2.74
N ILE A 106 -2.29 20.00 1.78
CA ILE A 106 -1.79 18.62 1.83
C ILE A 106 -0.25 18.60 1.76
N ALA A 107 0.34 19.37 0.85
CA ALA A 107 1.79 19.46 0.72
C ALA A 107 2.44 20.01 1.99
N ALA A 108 1.89 21.08 2.56
CA ALA A 108 2.34 21.65 3.83
C ALA A 108 2.24 20.63 4.97
N GLY A 109 1.12 19.91 5.08
CA GLY A 109 0.93 18.85 6.06
C GLY A 109 1.97 17.73 5.91
N ALA A 110 2.19 17.24 4.69
CA ALA A 110 3.19 16.21 4.41
C ALA A 110 4.60 16.66 4.79
N VAL A 111 4.99 17.90 4.45
CA VAL A 111 6.30 18.46 4.82
C VAL A 111 6.43 18.57 6.34
N LEU A 112 5.44 19.12 7.03
CA LEU A 112 5.48 19.29 8.49
C LEU A 112 5.53 17.93 9.21
N SER A 113 4.74 16.95 8.78
CA SER A 113 4.75 15.60 9.33
C SER A 113 6.09 14.90 9.10
N THR A 114 6.65 15.01 7.88
CA THR A 114 7.95 14.43 7.54
C THR A 114 9.07 15.08 8.34
N ALA A 115 9.08 16.41 8.46
CA ALA A 115 10.05 17.13 9.26
C ALA A 115 9.95 16.72 10.74
N ARG A 116 8.73 16.59 11.27
CA ARG A 116 8.52 16.15 12.66
C ARG A 116 9.05 14.73 12.89
N LEU A 117 8.82 13.81 11.95
CA LEU A 117 9.35 12.44 12.01
C LEU A 117 10.88 12.44 11.97
N ALA A 118 11.49 13.16 11.03
CA ALA A 118 12.95 13.24 10.88
C ALA A 118 13.65 13.91 12.07
N LEU A 119 12.95 14.77 12.83
CA LEU A 119 13.45 15.37 14.06
C LEU A 119 13.36 14.43 15.26
N TYR A 120 12.39 13.51 15.27
CA TYR A 120 12.17 12.57 16.38
C TYR A 120 12.97 11.27 16.19
N ILE A 121 13.06 10.79 14.95
CA ILE A 121 13.82 9.61 14.55
C ILE A 121 15.17 10.10 14.02
N THR A 122 16.15 10.17 14.92
CA THR A 122 17.48 10.71 14.62
C THR A 122 18.35 9.76 13.79
N ASP A 123 18.05 8.46 13.85
CA ASP A 123 18.70 7.40 13.08
C ASP A 123 17.62 6.62 12.29
N PRO A 124 17.59 6.71 10.94
CA PRO A 124 16.61 5.99 10.12
C PRO A 124 16.79 4.47 10.12
N THR A 125 17.93 3.98 10.60
CA THR A 125 18.23 2.54 10.72
C THR A 125 17.90 1.98 12.10
N ALA A 126 17.62 2.85 13.09
CA ALA A 126 17.28 2.42 14.43
C ALA A 126 15.90 1.74 14.46
N LEU A 127 15.89 0.47 14.85
CA LEU A 127 14.65 -0.28 15.05
C LEU A 127 13.97 0.15 16.36
N SER A 128 12.65 0.40 16.28
CA SER A 128 11.84 0.67 17.47
C SER A 128 11.77 -0.57 18.35
N GLN A 129 12.13 -0.44 19.63
CA GLN A 129 12.09 -1.53 20.63
C GLN A 129 10.73 -1.62 21.36
N THR A 130 9.69 -1.00 20.82
CA THR A 130 8.32 -1.17 21.33
C THR A 130 7.80 -2.57 20.99
N ASN A 131 6.90 -3.09 21.82
CA ASN A 131 6.32 -4.42 21.62
C ASN A 131 5.70 -4.58 20.21
N ASP A 132 4.92 -3.59 19.79
CA ASP A 132 4.27 -3.60 18.47
C ASP A 132 5.28 -3.65 17.33
N ALA A 133 6.41 -2.94 17.43
CA ALA A 133 7.40 -2.90 16.35
C ALA A 133 8.07 -4.27 16.15
N SER A 134 8.43 -4.96 17.23
CA SER A 134 8.99 -6.32 17.16
C SER A 134 8.03 -7.31 16.51
N PHE A 135 6.73 -7.24 16.84
CA PHE A 135 5.71 -8.06 16.19
C PHE A 135 5.63 -7.75 14.69
N HIS A 136 5.51 -6.47 14.32
CA HIS A 136 5.34 -6.06 12.92
C HIS A 136 6.54 -6.44 12.04
N LEU A 137 7.77 -6.30 12.55
CA LEU A 137 9.00 -6.70 11.84
C LEU A 137 9.07 -8.24 11.68
N SER A 138 8.78 -8.99 12.75
CA SER A 138 8.74 -10.45 12.69
C SER A 138 7.67 -10.96 11.72
N ALA A 139 6.47 -10.38 11.75
CA ALA A 139 5.37 -10.70 10.86
C ALA A 139 5.70 -10.32 9.39
N LEU A 140 6.36 -9.18 9.16
CA LEU A 140 6.81 -8.77 7.84
C LEU A 140 7.83 -9.75 7.27
N ARG A 141 8.86 -10.10 8.04
CA ARG A 141 9.87 -11.09 7.63
C ARG A 141 9.22 -12.43 7.32
N PHE A 142 8.34 -12.90 8.20
CA PHE A 142 7.56 -14.12 7.99
C PHE A 142 6.77 -14.07 6.68
N ALA A 143 6.07 -12.98 6.40
CA ALA A 143 5.32 -12.78 5.16
C ALA A 143 6.22 -12.80 3.91
N VAL A 144 7.40 -12.19 3.97
CA VAL A 144 8.37 -12.20 2.87
C VAL A 144 8.95 -13.59 2.62
N GLU A 145 9.28 -14.33 3.68
CA GLU A 145 9.90 -15.67 3.57
C GLU A 145 8.91 -16.76 3.14
N THR A 146 7.64 -16.67 3.58
CA THR A 146 6.63 -17.72 3.37
C THR A 146 5.56 -17.38 2.35
N GLY A 147 5.40 -16.09 2.03
CA GLY A 147 4.24 -15.58 1.27
C GLY A 147 2.94 -15.57 2.08
N TRP A 148 2.95 -15.91 3.36
CA TRP A 148 1.73 -15.96 4.20
C TRP A 148 1.45 -14.60 4.82
N ALA A 149 0.75 -13.75 4.04
CA ALA A 149 0.49 -12.36 4.41
C ALA A 149 -1.00 -12.02 4.61
N SER A 150 -1.91 -12.95 4.31
CA SER A 150 -3.35 -12.67 4.41
C SER A 150 -3.81 -12.45 5.86
N PRO A 151 -4.95 -11.78 6.08
CA PRO A 151 -5.48 -11.53 7.42
C PRO A 151 -5.74 -12.80 8.27
N PHE A 152 -5.85 -13.95 7.62
CA PHE A 152 -6.08 -15.24 8.28
C PHE A 152 -4.82 -16.11 8.41
N GLN A 153 -3.70 -15.67 7.82
CA GLN A 153 -2.42 -16.38 7.89
C GLN A 153 -1.38 -15.66 8.75
N ILE A 154 -1.34 -14.33 8.74
CA ILE A 154 -0.21 -13.58 9.34
C ILE A 154 0.01 -13.89 10.83
N THR A 155 -1.03 -14.28 11.56
CA THR A 155 -0.98 -14.61 12.99
C THR A 155 -0.30 -15.95 13.28
N THR A 156 0.00 -16.76 12.27
CA THR A 156 0.77 -18.01 12.46
C THR A 156 2.18 -17.75 12.96
N VAL A 157 2.73 -16.54 12.73
CA VAL A 157 4.04 -16.12 13.27
C VAL A 157 4.10 -16.17 14.79
N ILE A 158 2.95 -16.06 15.46
CA ILE A 158 2.80 -16.18 16.92
C ILE A 158 2.06 -17.48 17.33
N GLY A 159 1.93 -18.44 16.42
CA GLY A 159 1.23 -19.70 16.66
C GLY A 159 -0.30 -19.57 16.77
N ALA A 160 -0.88 -18.45 16.34
CA ALA A 160 -2.32 -18.23 16.32
C ALA A 160 -2.93 -18.45 14.93
N SER A 161 -4.26 -18.54 14.88
CA SER A 161 -5.03 -18.72 13.65
C SER A 161 -6.25 -17.80 13.57
N SER A 162 -6.22 -16.68 14.29
CA SER A 162 -7.28 -15.67 14.33
C SER A 162 -7.08 -14.61 13.25
N PHE A 163 -8.18 -13.94 12.90
CA PHE A 163 -8.14 -12.78 12.02
C PHE A 163 -7.27 -11.67 12.62
N TYR A 164 -6.40 -11.09 11.79
CA TYR A 164 -5.65 -9.89 12.08
C TYR A 164 -5.64 -8.98 10.85
N PRO A 165 -5.90 -7.66 10.98
CA PRO A 165 -5.92 -6.74 9.84
C PRO A 165 -4.51 -6.54 9.26
N SER A 166 -4.11 -7.41 8.33
CA SER A 166 -2.75 -7.48 7.79
C SER A 166 -2.42 -6.46 6.70
N GLY A 167 -3.28 -5.45 6.48
CA GLY A 167 -3.18 -4.49 5.37
C GLY A 167 -1.79 -3.88 5.22
N TRP A 168 -1.18 -3.41 6.31
CA TRP A 168 0.19 -2.87 6.28
C TRP A 168 1.23 -3.90 5.82
N HIS A 169 1.15 -5.15 6.32
CA HIS A 169 2.07 -6.23 5.97
C HIS A 169 1.98 -6.60 4.49
N LEU A 170 0.78 -6.57 3.90
CA LEU A 170 0.59 -6.83 2.47
C LEU A 170 1.33 -5.83 1.57
N PHE A 171 1.35 -4.56 1.95
CA PHE A 171 2.11 -3.53 1.23
C PHE A 171 3.61 -3.66 1.51
N ALA A 172 3.99 -3.73 2.79
CA ALA A 172 5.38 -3.73 3.21
C ALA A 172 6.16 -4.94 2.66
N ALA A 173 5.54 -6.12 2.57
CA ALA A 173 6.17 -7.33 2.04
C ALA A 173 6.54 -7.25 0.55
N LEU A 174 6.01 -6.28 -0.20
CA LEU A 174 6.33 -6.07 -1.62
C LEU A 174 7.54 -5.15 -1.83
N VAL A 175 7.88 -4.32 -0.85
CA VAL A 175 8.94 -3.31 -0.97
C VAL A 175 10.34 -3.94 -1.12
N PRO A 176 10.75 -4.93 -0.29
CA PRO A 176 12.06 -5.58 -0.41
C PRO A 176 12.36 -6.11 -1.81
N ALA A 177 11.36 -6.74 -2.44
CA ALA A 177 11.51 -7.29 -3.79
C ALA A 177 11.68 -6.22 -4.89
N MET A 178 11.32 -4.96 -4.61
CA MET A 178 11.46 -3.84 -5.55
C MET A 178 12.76 -3.07 -5.37
N THR A 179 13.33 -3.05 -4.16
CA THR A 179 14.56 -2.31 -3.86
C THR A 179 15.80 -3.20 -3.80
N GLY A 180 15.63 -4.51 -3.63
CA GLY A 180 16.74 -5.44 -3.38
C GLY A 180 17.20 -5.45 -1.92
N ASP A 181 16.50 -4.72 -1.04
CA ASP A 181 16.80 -4.69 0.39
C ASP A 181 16.30 -5.96 1.09
N SER A 182 16.91 -6.33 2.22
CA SER A 182 16.42 -7.36 3.13
C SER A 182 15.59 -6.78 4.28
N VAL A 183 14.63 -7.55 4.80
CA VAL A 183 13.93 -7.19 6.04
C VAL A 183 14.79 -7.59 7.23
N GLU A 184 15.42 -6.60 7.85
CA GLU A 184 16.17 -6.78 9.10
C GLU A 184 15.21 -6.85 10.29
N VAL A 185 15.46 -7.80 11.20
CA VAL A 185 14.70 -8.03 12.45
C VAL A 185 15.68 -8.23 13.59
#